data_AF-A0A6L6QIQ3-F1
#
_entry.id   AF-A0A6L6QIQ3-F1
#
_cell.length_a   1.000
_cell.length_b   1.000
_cell.length_c   1.000
_cell.angle_alpha   90.00
_cell.angle_beta   90.00
_cell.angle_gamma   90.00
#
_symmetry.space_group_name_H-M   'P 1'
#
loop_
_entity.id
_entity.type
_entity.pdbx_description
1 polymer ?
#
loop_
_entity_poly.entity_id
_entity_poly.type
_entity_poly.pdbx_seq_one_letter_code
_entity_poly.pdbx_strand_id
1 'polypeptide(L)' 'MDLLQFLPRVDSARSEIVDRGIEVQASLNTLCAVEYLKSHNIASHIIQRVLLQPERRRSAAQVMHKN' A
#
# COMPACT_ATOMS: atom_id res chain seq x y z
N MET A 1 -24.52 25.26 -3.95
CA MET A 1 -24.95 23.85 -3.85
C MET A 1 -23.69 23.01 -3.92
N ASP A 2 -22.95 22.97 -2.82
CA ASP A 2 -21.66 22.30 -2.69
C ASP A 2 -21.88 20.86 -2.21
N LEU A 3 -22.25 19.98 -3.14
CA LEU A 3 -22.07 18.54 -2.95
C LEU A 3 -20.73 18.18 -3.61
N LEU A 4 -19.74 17.79 -2.81
CA LEU A 4 -18.71 16.75 -3.07
C LEU A 4 -17.50 16.81 -2.10
N GLN A 5 -17.69 17.29 -0.86
CA GLN A 5 -16.64 17.24 0.19
C GLN A 5 -16.55 15.90 0.96
N PHE A 6 -17.19 14.84 0.46
CA PHE A 6 -17.10 13.49 1.03
C PHE A 6 -16.48 12.50 0.04
N LEU A 7 -15.39 12.87 -0.66
CA LEU A 7 -14.51 11.82 -1.17
C LEU A 7 -13.75 11.25 0.03
N PRO A 8 -14.07 10.05 0.54
CA PRO A 8 -13.16 9.37 1.45
C PRO A 8 -11.80 9.36 0.78
N ARG A 9 -10.78 9.81 1.51
CA ARG A 9 -9.42 10.02 1.02
C ARG A 9 -9.03 8.80 0.19
N VAL A 10 -9.00 8.94 -1.13
CA VAL A 10 -8.72 7.84 -2.08
C VAL A 10 -7.39 7.15 -1.73
N ASP A 11 -6.52 7.87 -1.02
CA ASP A 11 -5.27 7.39 -0.47
C ASP A 11 -5.42 6.34 0.65
N SER A 12 -6.46 6.39 1.49
CA SER A 12 -6.61 5.47 2.62
C SER A 12 -6.97 4.05 2.17
N ALA A 13 -7.97 3.90 1.31
CA ALA A 13 -8.35 2.58 0.77
C ALA A 13 -7.20 1.95 -0.05
N ARG A 14 -6.44 2.79 -0.79
CA ARG A 14 -5.25 2.33 -1.52
C ARG A 14 -4.11 1.94 -0.56
N SER A 15 -3.93 2.65 0.55
CA SER A 15 -2.93 2.29 1.57
C SER A 15 -3.24 0.93 2.18
N GLU A 16 -4.50 0.68 2.56
CA GLU A 16 -4.91 -0.60 3.17
C GLU A 16 -4.69 -1.79 2.22
N ILE A 17 -5.00 -1.63 0.94
CA ILE A 17 -4.71 -2.65 -0.09
C ILE A 17 -3.20 -2.92 -0.18
N VAL A 18 -2.38 -1.87 -0.15
CA VAL A 18 -0.92 -2.03 -0.19
C VAL A 18 -0.40 -2.68 1.08
N ASP A 19 -0.92 -2.32 2.25
CA ASP A 19 -0.59 -2.95 3.53
C ASP A 19 -0.91 -4.45 3.50
N ARG A 20 -2.10 -4.79 3.03
CA ARG A 20 -2.51 -6.18 2.90
C ARG A 20 -1.65 -6.95 1.89
N GLY A 21 -1.26 -6.32 0.78
CA GLY A 21 -0.32 -6.92 -0.18
C GLY A 21 1.05 -7.24 0.42
N ILE A 22 1.56 -6.38 1.32
CA ILE A 22 2.82 -6.62 2.03
C ILE A 22 2.67 -7.77 3.04
N GLU A 23 1.55 -7.83 3.76
CA GLU A 23 1.27 -8.96 4.67
C GLU A 23 1.15 -10.29 3.92
N VAL A 24 0.52 -10.28 2.73
CA VAL A 24 0.40 -11.43 1.85
C VAL A 24 1.79 -11.88 1.37
N GLN A 25 2.68 -10.96 1.03
CA GLN A 25 4.07 -11.29 0.66
C GLN A 25 4.80 -11.96 1.82
N ALA A 26 4.66 -11.43 3.04
CA ALA A 26 5.31 -11.95 4.23
C ALA A 26 4.76 -13.32 4.66
N SER A 27 3.48 -13.58 4.42
CA SER A 27 2.79 -14.80 4.88
C SER A 27 2.78 -15.94 3.86
N LEU A 28 2.78 -15.62 2.56
CA LEU A 28 2.66 -16.60 1.48
C LEU A 28 3.90 -16.58 0.57
N ASN A 29 3.93 -15.64 -0.38
CA ASN A 29 5.06 -15.39 -1.28
C ASN A 29 4.81 -14.11 -2.10
N THR A 30 5.85 -13.66 -2.80
CA THR A 30 5.81 -12.48 -3.66
C THR A 30 4.82 -12.60 -4.82
N LEU A 31 4.65 -13.79 -5.41
CA LEU A 31 3.73 -13.99 -6.54
C LEU A 31 2.28 -13.74 -6.12
N CYS A 32 1.87 -14.28 -4.96
CA CYS A 32 0.54 -14.08 -4.40
C CYS A 32 0.27 -12.61 -4.06
N ALA A 33 1.28 -11.90 -3.54
CA ALA A 33 1.17 -10.47 -3.28
C ALA A 33 1.01 -9.64 -4.55
N VAL A 34 1.73 -9.99 -5.62
CA VAL A 34 1.59 -9.35 -6.94
C VAL A 34 0.19 -9.56 -7.50
N GLU A 35 -0.33 -10.79 -7.43
CA GLU A 35 -1.67 -11.12 -7.90
C GLU A 35 -2.74 -10.38 -7.11
N TYR A 36 -2.64 -10.37 -5.77
CA TYR A 36 -3.53 -9.62 -4.90
C TYR A 36 -3.58 -8.13 -5.28
N LEU A 37 -2.43 -7.48 -5.45
CA LEU A 37 -2.36 -6.06 -5.81
C LEU A 37 -2.87 -5.80 -7.23
N LYS A 38 -2.61 -6.69 -8.19
CA LYS A 38 -3.16 -6.60 -9.55
C LYS A 38 -4.67 -6.71 -9.56
N SER A 39 -5.26 -7.63 -8.81
CA SER A 39 -6.71 -7.78 -8.68
C SER A 39 -7.39 -6.53 -8.11
N HIS A 40 -6.65 -5.71 -7.36
CA HIS A 40 -7.11 -4.44 -6.81
C HIS A 40 -6.74 -3.22 -7.68
N ASN A 41 -6.38 -3.43 -8.96
CA ASN A 41 -6.03 -2.37 -9.92
C ASN A 41 -4.83 -1.51 -9.49
N ILE A 42 -3.91 -2.05 -8.69
CA ILE A 42 -2.66 -1.36 -8.37
C ILE A 42 -1.72 -1.47 -9.57
N ALA A 43 -1.21 -0.33 -10.02
CA ALA A 43 -0.32 -0.27 -11.16
C ALA A 43 1.00 -1.00 -10.88
N SER A 44 1.54 -1.71 -11.88
CA SER A 44 2.75 -2.55 -11.74
C SER A 44 3.96 -1.81 -11.17
N HIS A 45 4.13 -0.52 -11.47
CA HIS A 45 5.23 0.30 -10.93
C HIS A 45 5.07 0.55 -9.42
N ILE A 46 3.83 0.64 -8.91
CA ILE A 46 3.54 0.72 -7.47
C ILE A 46 3.79 -0.63 -6.83
N ILE A 47 3.32 -1.73 -7.44
CA ILE A 47 3.56 -3.11 -6.96
C ILE A 47 5.06 -3.35 -6.79
N GLN A 48 5.84 -3.03 -7.82
CA GLN A 48 7.29 -3.15 -7.80
C GLN A 48 7.90 -2.35 -6.64
N ARG A 49 7.46 -1.10 -6.45
CA ARG A 49 7.96 -0.24 -5.36
C ARG A 49 7.62 -0.79 -3.97
N VAL A 50 6.39 -1.26 -3.76
CA VAL A 50 5.91 -1.67 -2.43
C VAL A 50 6.43 -3.05 -2.02
N LEU A 51 6.62 -3.97 -2.98
CA LEU A 51 7.12 -5.32 -2.71
C LEU A 51 8.65 -5.42 -2.69
N LEU A 52 9.38 -4.60 -3.48
CA LEU A 52 10.85 -4.57 -3.47
C LEU A 52 11.43 -3.66 -2.37
N GLN A 53 10.68 -2.65 -1.93
CA GLN A 53 11.15 -1.68 -0.94
C GLN A 53 10.12 -1.48 0.18
N PRO A 54 9.66 -2.54 0.87
CA PRO A 54 8.67 -2.42 1.95
C PRO A 54 9.17 -1.51 3.08
N GLU A 55 10.46 -1.52 3.39
CA GLU A 55 11.09 -0.72 4.45
C GLU A 55 11.05 0.80 4.19
N ARG A 56 10.96 1.22 2.92
CA ARG A 56 10.83 2.66 2.57
C ARG A 56 9.45 3.21 2.88
N ARG A 57 8.42 2.37 3.02
CA ARG A 57 7.11 2.80 3.53
C ARG A 57 7.16 3.05 5.04
N ARG A 58 7.80 2.16 5.80
CA ARG A 58 7.84 2.23 7.26
C ARG A 58 8.75 3.35 7.78
N SER A 59 9.79 3.72 7.04
CA SER A 59 10.67 4.85 7.40
C SER A 59 9.95 6.21 7.45
N ALA A 60 8.87 6.43 6.69
CA ALA A 60 8.08 7.66 6.81
C ALA A 60 7.20 7.69 8.08
N ALA A 61 6.83 6.52 8.61
CA ALA A 61 6.09 6.39 9.87
C ALA A 61 7.02 6.29 11.10
N GLN A 62 8.29 5.96 10.92
CA GLN A 62 9.25 5.71 12.00
C GLN A 62 10.18 6.90 12.30
N VAL A 63 10.10 8.01 11.55
CA VAL A 63 10.94 9.21 11.77
C VAL A 63 10.48 10.08 12.95
N MET A 64 9.45 9.70 13.71
CA MET A 64 8.95 10.52 14.83
C MET A 64 9.28 10.01 16.25
N HIS A 65 10.13 8.98 16.42
CA HIS A 65 10.58 8.63 17.77
C HIS A 65 12.02 8.14 17.80
N LYS A 66 12.94 9.09 18.03
CA LYS A 66 14.05 9.02 19.01
C LYS A 66 15.14 10.04 18.66
N ASN A 67 15.04 11.22 19.26
CA ASN A 67 16.15 11.82 20.00
C ASN A 67 15.61 12.85 20.99
#